data_AF-A0A093ZA76-F1
#
_entry.id   AF-A0A093ZA76-F1
#
_cell.length_a   1.000
_cell.length_b   1.000
_cell.length_c   1.000
_cell.angle_alpha   90.00
_cell.angle_beta   90.00
_cell.angle_gamma   90.00
#
_symmetry.space_group_name_H-M   'P 1'
#
loop_
_entity.id
_entity.type
_entity.pdbx_description
1 polymer ?
#
loop_
_entity_poly.entity_id
_entity_poly.type
_entity_poly.pdbx_seq_one_letter_code
_entity_poly.pdbx_strand_id
1 'polypeptide(L)'
;MRLINTKTLVVEEFFDGHAPKYAILSHRWVDGEVTLQDMQNGSAATKPGYQKILSTCKQALADDLTHAWVDTCCIDKTSSAELSEAINSMYRWYAESTICYAFLSDVTVDEVILGPSEDAFVKSLWFSRGWTLQELLAPSHVTFYSASWKELGTKDSLKVPIAVATLIDISMFEAGANLENYSIARRMSWAARRVTTRKEDMAYCLLGIFNVNMPMLYGEGDRAFIRLQEEIMKDSDDHSLFAWSSDSTEARGLLARSPADFAICAAVDVTHSRWNKEPYAISNLGLRIQLPMIPYSMDTYLAALDCELSGHRLGIFLRMLPRENRYARVMVNGEDLVIFDAKLAAKCTYRYVFVEQRLWGTPLAEERFYGFWMRTLMAPVKSKPKSKKKGRQHSNGKEEFTEVITRGEWNDEDRLFELELGDSGTAGALSIPGMVMGVVKVGFDKTFNPRLQYGGSLFSPEIGNLDVYSDEGRLHPSWMDAPARSMYLHRGTRLGRFVKDDNHTRISMRDGFIPKVGKRGWIVDFEKSAETGGKETHHSCDGCGVFMHDIWHKCTVCEDFDYCRKCVIDAEETHNHPFEAMT
;
A
#
# COMPACT_ATOMS: atom_id res chain seq x y z
N MET A 1 -15.65 -7.89 -37.53
CA MET A 1 -15.57 -6.40 -37.52
C MET A 1 -16.51 -5.84 -38.59
N ARG A 2 -17.17 -4.69 -38.35
CA ARG A 2 -17.89 -3.96 -39.40
C ARG A 2 -17.16 -2.68 -39.79
N LEU A 3 -17.25 -2.30 -41.06
CA LEU A 3 -16.65 -1.08 -41.61
C LEU A 3 -17.65 -0.36 -42.52
N ILE A 4 -17.56 0.96 -42.60
CA ILE A 4 -18.35 1.77 -43.51
C ILE A 4 -17.59 1.87 -44.84
N ASN A 5 -18.24 1.50 -45.94
CA ASN A 5 -17.75 1.78 -47.28
C ASN A 5 -17.82 3.29 -47.52
N THR A 6 -16.69 3.91 -47.75
CA THR A 6 -16.59 5.38 -47.79
C THR A 6 -17.29 6.01 -49.00
N LYS A 7 -17.57 5.24 -50.07
CA LYS A 7 -18.28 5.71 -51.26
C LYS A 7 -19.79 5.54 -51.15
N THR A 8 -20.24 4.38 -50.66
CA THR A 8 -21.67 4.04 -50.59
C THR A 8 -22.29 4.38 -49.24
N LEU A 9 -21.47 4.60 -48.21
CA LEU A 9 -21.85 4.79 -46.81
C LEU A 9 -22.60 3.61 -46.19
N VAL A 10 -22.52 2.43 -46.83
CA VAL A 10 -23.10 1.18 -46.33
C VAL A 10 -22.13 0.54 -45.34
N VAL A 11 -22.68 -0.03 -44.26
CA VAL A 11 -21.91 -0.82 -43.30
C VAL A 11 -21.76 -2.25 -43.82
N GLU A 12 -20.52 -2.68 -44.01
CA GLU A 12 -20.13 -4.00 -44.50
C GLU A 12 -19.46 -4.80 -43.36
N GLU A 13 -19.64 -6.12 -43.35
CA GLU A 13 -19.11 -7.00 -42.31
C GLU A 13 -17.94 -7.84 -42.83
N PHE A 14 -16.88 -7.91 -42.03
CA PHE A 14 -15.65 -8.62 -42.34
C PHE A 14 -15.29 -9.57 -41.19
N PHE A 15 -14.95 -10.80 -41.55
CA PHE A 15 -14.38 -11.77 -40.63
C PHE A 15 -12.91 -11.43 -40.32
N ASP A 16 -12.41 -11.91 -39.18
CA ASP A 16 -11.04 -11.66 -38.75
C ASP A 16 -10.01 -12.01 -39.84
N GLY A 17 -9.01 -11.15 -40.00
CA GLY A 17 -7.97 -11.26 -41.02
C GLY A 17 -8.39 -10.87 -42.44
N HIS A 18 -9.67 -10.53 -42.69
CA HIS A 18 -10.19 -10.19 -44.02
C HIS A 18 -10.59 -8.72 -44.16
N ALA A 19 -10.36 -7.90 -43.13
CA ALA A 19 -10.65 -6.48 -43.19
C ALA A 19 -9.73 -5.79 -44.23
N PRO A 20 -10.28 -4.98 -45.16
CA PRO A 20 -9.47 -4.14 -46.05
C PRO A 20 -8.74 -3.05 -45.26
N LYS A 21 -7.81 -2.31 -45.87
CA LYS A 21 -7.23 -1.13 -45.24
C LYS A 21 -8.34 -0.10 -44.93
N TYR A 22 -8.35 0.42 -43.71
CA TYR A 22 -9.37 1.37 -43.24
C TYR A 22 -8.77 2.52 -42.44
N ALA A 23 -9.50 3.63 -42.41
CA ALA A 23 -9.32 4.72 -41.46
C ALA A 23 -10.17 4.45 -40.21
N ILE A 24 -9.76 4.94 -39.04
CA ILE A 24 -10.53 4.81 -37.80
C ILE A 24 -10.80 6.18 -37.18
N LEU A 25 -12.02 6.42 -36.70
CA LEU A 25 -12.39 7.67 -36.05
C LEU A 25 -12.27 7.56 -34.53
N SER A 26 -11.42 8.40 -33.94
CA SER A 26 -11.40 8.67 -32.51
C SER A 26 -12.15 9.98 -32.23
N HIS A 27 -13.12 9.94 -31.33
CA HIS A 27 -13.93 11.12 -31.02
C HIS A 27 -14.62 11.02 -29.66
N ARG A 28 -15.13 12.15 -29.19
CA ARG A 28 -16.03 12.19 -28.02
C ARG A 28 -17.48 12.10 -28.46
N TRP A 29 -18.23 11.24 -27.81
CA TRP A 29 -19.67 11.14 -28.05
C TRP A 29 -20.36 12.43 -27.61
N VAL A 30 -21.23 12.93 -28.48
CA VAL A 30 -22.14 14.05 -28.23
C VAL A 30 -23.58 13.58 -28.41
N ASP A 31 -24.55 14.38 -27.96
CA ASP A 31 -25.95 14.01 -28.14
C ASP A 31 -26.31 13.88 -29.63
N GLY A 32 -27.02 12.80 -29.96
CA GLY A 32 -27.43 12.52 -31.34
C GLY A 32 -26.39 11.77 -32.18
N GLU A 33 -25.53 10.95 -31.56
CA GLU A 33 -24.73 9.97 -32.31
C GLU A 33 -25.60 9.03 -33.15
N VAL A 34 -25.04 8.58 -34.29
CA VAL A 34 -25.66 7.60 -35.18
C VAL A 34 -25.34 6.20 -34.68
N THR A 35 -26.35 5.36 -34.53
CA THR A 35 -26.19 3.94 -34.18
C THR A 35 -26.09 3.05 -35.41
N LEU A 36 -25.70 1.78 -35.23
CA LEU A 36 -25.75 0.79 -36.31
C LEU A 36 -27.17 0.66 -36.87
N GLN A 37 -28.18 0.65 -36.01
CA GLN A 37 -29.57 0.53 -36.40
C GLN A 37 -30.03 1.73 -37.24
N ASP A 38 -29.58 2.94 -36.90
CA ASP A 38 -29.86 4.15 -37.69
C ASP A 38 -29.23 4.09 -39.10
N MET A 39 -28.05 3.47 -39.23
CA MET A 39 -27.43 3.22 -40.54
C MET A 39 -28.23 2.21 -41.36
N GLN A 40 -28.71 1.14 -40.73
CA GLN A 40 -29.43 0.04 -41.39
C GLN A 40 -30.86 0.42 -41.82
N ASN A 41 -31.56 1.23 -41.03
CA ASN A 41 -32.94 1.64 -41.31
C ASN A 41 -33.03 2.94 -42.14
N GLY A 42 -31.89 3.56 -42.48
CA GLY A 42 -31.82 4.79 -43.25
C GLY A 42 -32.17 6.07 -42.49
N SER A 43 -32.29 6.04 -41.16
CA SER A 43 -32.57 7.22 -40.34
C SER A 43 -31.34 8.06 -40.01
N ALA A 44 -30.12 7.53 -40.26
CA ALA A 44 -28.86 8.15 -39.89
C ALA A 44 -28.75 9.63 -40.32
N ALA A 45 -29.20 9.97 -41.53
CA ALA A 45 -29.15 11.34 -42.07
C ALA A 45 -29.93 12.39 -41.25
N THR A 46 -30.84 11.96 -40.37
CA THR A 46 -31.61 12.85 -39.49
C THR A 46 -30.88 13.22 -38.19
N LYS A 47 -29.76 12.54 -37.91
CA LYS A 47 -29.02 12.68 -36.65
C LYS A 47 -27.86 13.68 -36.79
N PRO A 48 -27.62 14.53 -35.78
CA PRO A 48 -26.46 15.45 -35.79
C PRO A 48 -25.11 14.75 -35.96
N GLY A 49 -24.95 13.55 -35.38
CA GLY A 49 -23.71 12.78 -35.46
C GLY A 49 -23.35 12.30 -36.88
N TYR A 50 -24.31 12.29 -37.82
CA TYR A 50 -24.07 11.82 -39.19
C TYR A 50 -23.04 12.66 -39.94
N GLN A 51 -22.98 13.96 -39.67
CA GLN A 51 -22.01 14.84 -40.31
C GLN A 51 -20.56 14.43 -40.02
N LYS A 52 -20.29 13.87 -38.82
CA LYS A 52 -18.96 13.35 -38.47
C LYS A 52 -18.63 12.11 -39.29
N ILE A 53 -19.58 11.21 -39.49
CA ILE A 53 -19.40 10.00 -40.32
C ILE A 53 -19.10 10.40 -41.76
N LEU A 54 -19.89 11.34 -42.32
CA LEU A 54 -19.65 11.86 -43.67
C LEU A 54 -18.26 12.46 -43.82
N SER A 55 -17.85 13.28 -42.85
CA SER A 55 -16.54 13.94 -42.89
C SER A 55 -15.40 12.93 -42.72
N THR A 56 -15.58 11.90 -41.88
CA THR A 56 -14.65 10.77 -41.74
C THR A 56 -14.49 10.01 -43.06
N CYS A 57 -15.60 9.66 -43.72
CA CYS A 57 -15.57 8.94 -44.99
C CYS A 57 -14.96 9.80 -46.11
N LYS A 58 -15.26 11.10 -46.12
CA LYS A 58 -14.66 12.05 -47.07
C LYS A 58 -13.15 12.16 -46.89
N GLN A 59 -12.68 12.25 -45.65
CA GLN A 59 -11.24 12.29 -45.36
C GLN A 59 -10.56 10.96 -45.69
N ALA A 60 -11.19 9.83 -45.34
CA ALA A 60 -10.70 8.50 -45.71
C ALA A 60 -10.56 8.33 -47.23
N LEU A 61 -11.53 8.81 -48.02
CA LEU A 61 -11.42 8.81 -49.48
C LEU A 61 -10.27 9.70 -49.98
N ALA A 62 -10.02 10.83 -49.34
CA ALA A 62 -8.90 11.72 -49.69
C ALA A 62 -7.55 11.07 -49.40
N ASP A 63 -7.48 10.17 -48.42
CA ASP A 63 -6.29 9.39 -48.05
C ASP A 63 -6.26 8.01 -48.74
N ASP A 64 -7.02 7.82 -49.82
CA ASP A 64 -7.11 6.58 -50.63
C ASP A 64 -7.59 5.33 -49.87
N LEU A 65 -8.37 5.52 -48.80
CA LEU A 65 -8.97 4.45 -48.00
C LEU A 65 -10.42 4.22 -48.39
N THR A 66 -10.73 2.98 -48.76
CA THR A 66 -12.07 2.60 -49.20
C THR A 66 -13.04 2.38 -48.04
N HIS A 67 -12.51 2.17 -46.83
CA HIS A 67 -13.29 1.84 -45.64
C HIS A 67 -12.94 2.73 -44.44
N ALA A 68 -13.93 2.98 -43.60
CA ALA A 68 -13.75 3.70 -42.34
C ALA A 68 -14.45 2.96 -41.20
N TRP A 69 -13.89 3.04 -39.99
CA TRP A 69 -14.49 2.50 -38.78
C TRP A 69 -14.89 3.62 -37.83
N VAL A 70 -16.11 3.53 -37.29
CA VAL A 70 -16.67 4.46 -36.30
C VAL A 70 -17.40 3.64 -35.24
N ASP A 71 -16.96 3.70 -33.99
CA ASP A 71 -17.45 2.90 -32.86
C ASP A 71 -18.97 3.02 -32.62
N THR A 72 -19.56 4.17 -32.94
CA THR A 72 -20.99 4.43 -32.71
C THR A 72 -21.90 3.61 -33.62
N CYS A 73 -21.47 3.30 -34.84
CA CYS A 73 -22.26 2.60 -35.84
C CYS A 73 -21.61 1.36 -36.44
N CYS A 74 -20.36 1.03 -36.10
CA CYS A 74 -19.69 -0.21 -36.50
C CYS A 74 -19.79 -1.31 -35.42
N ILE A 75 -20.27 -0.99 -34.22
CA ILE A 75 -20.50 -1.94 -33.12
C ILE A 75 -22.01 -1.99 -32.85
N ASP A 76 -22.57 -3.20 -32.80
CA ASP A 76 -23.92 -3.42 -32.30
C ASP A 76 -23.94 -3.38 -30.78
N LYS A 77 -24.27 -2.21 -30.24
CA LYS A 77 -24.38 -1.99 -28.79
C LYS A 77 -25.61 -2.67 -28.17
N THR A 78 -26.51 -3.23 -28.98
CA THR A 78 -27.68 -3.99 -28.49
C THR A 78 -27.35 -5.45 -28.18
N SER A 79 -26.26 -5.96 -28.76
CA SER A 79 -25.73 -7.31 -28.49
C SER A 79 -24.64 -7.24 -27.44
N SER A 80 -24.89 -7.77 -26.23
CA SER A 80 -23.90 -7.80 -25.17
C SER A 80 -22.67 -8.66 -25.51
N ALA A 81 -22.87 -9.73 -26.29
CA ALA A 81 -21.80 -10.58 -26.79
C ALA A 81 -20.89 -9.80 -27.74
N GLU A 82 -21.47 -9.10 -28.72
CA GLU A 82 -20.70 -8.31 -29.68
C GLU A 82 -20.00 -7.13 -29.00
N LEU A 83 -20.68 -6.43 -28.09
CA LEU A 83 -20.07 -5.34 -27.32
C LEU A 83 -18.84 -5.83 -26.53
N SER A 84 -18.93 -7.02 -25.94
CA SER A 84 -17.82 -7.62 -25.19
C SER A 84 -16.65 -7.99 -26.11
N GLU A 85 -16.93 -8.59 -27.27
CA GLU A 85 -15.92 -8.91 -28.28
C GLU A 85 -15.23 -7.63 -28.81
N ALA A 86 -16.03 -6.61 -29.08
CA ALA A 86 -15.55 -5.32 -29.58
C ALA A 86 -14.65 -4.60 -28.57
N ILE A 87 -15.02 -4.58 -27.29
CA ILE A 87 -14.18 -3.98 -26.24
C ILE A 87 -12.83 -4.70 -26.13
N ASN A 88 -12.81 -6.03 -26.12
CA ASN A 88 -11.56 -6.79 -26.07
C ASN A 88 -10.71 -6.64 -27.35
N SER A 89 -11.32 -6.29 -28.48
CA SER A 89 -10.64 -6.14 -29.77
C SER A 89 -10.28 -4.69 -30.12
N MET A 90 -10.80 -3.70 -29.40
CA MET A 90 -10.75 -2.29 -29.79
C MET A 90 -9.30 -1.79 -29.95
N TYR A 91 -8.42 -2.12 -29.01
CA TYR A 91 -7.01 -1.74 -29.10
C TYR A 91 -6.37 -2.28 -30.39
N ARG A 92 -6.61 -3.55 -30.71
CA ARG A 92 -6.12 -4.18 -31.95
C ARG A 92 -6.68 -3.48 -33.19
N TRP A 93 -7.96 -3.15 -33.21
CA TRP A 93 -8.57 -2.44 -34.34
C TRP A 93 -7.99 -1.03 -34.54
N TYR A 94 -7.63 -0.33 -33.47
CA TYR A 94 -6.91 0.94 -33.59
C TYR A 94 -5.47 0.71 -34.09
N ALA A 95 -4.77 -0.31 -33.59
CA ALA A 95 -3.41 -0.65 -34.01
C ALA A 95 -3.30 -1.08 -35.49
N GLU A 96 -4.28 -1.84 -35.98
CA GLU A 96 -4.34 -2.33 -37.37
C GLU A 96 -4.86 -1.28 -38.37
N SER A 97 -5.41 -0.16 -37.89
CA SER A 97 -5.89 0.92 -38.76
C SER A 97 -4.73 1.55 -39.55
N THR A 98 -5.00 2.01 -40.77
CA THR A 98 -3.99 2.70 -41.57
C THR A 98 -3.70 4.09 -40.99
N ILE A 99 -4.75 4.78 -40.56
CA ILE A 99 -4.70 6.11 -39.95
C ILE A 99 -5.87 6.27 -38.99
N CYS A 100 -5.61 6.93 -37.86
CA CYS A 100 -6.64 7.36 -36.93
C CYS A 100 -6.89 8.86 -37.07
N TYR A 101 -8.15 9.24 -37.29
CA TYR A 101 -8.58 10.64 -37.26
C TYR A 101 -9.07 10.96 -35.85
N ALA A 102 -8.32 11.78 -35.11
CA ALA A 102 -8.73 12.28 -33.81
C ALA A 102 -9.50 13.59 -33.98
N PHE A 103 -10.83 13.52 -33.84
CA PHE A 103 -11.71 14.67 -34.01
C PHE A 103 -11.96 15.39 -32.68
N LEU A 104 -11.47 16.63 -32.58
CA LEU A 104 -11.55 17.49 -31.40
C LEU A 104 -12.66 18.52 -31.61
N SER A 105 -13.88 18.16 -31.21
CA SER A 105 -15.08 19.00 -31.39
C SER A 105 -15.07 20.31 -30.60
N ASP A 106 -14.16 20.45 -29.63
CA ASP A 106 -14.01 21.60 -28.75
C ASP A 106 -12.83 22.52 -29.11
N VAL A 107 -12.08 22.19 -30.17
CA VAL A 107 -10.99 23.03 -30.68
C VAL A 107 -11.46 23.72 -31.96
N THR A 108 -11.49 25.05 -31.94
CA THR A 108 -11.73 25.89 -33.11
C THR A 108 -10.40 26.41 -33.66
N VAL A 109 -10.32 26.58 -34.97
CA VAL A 109 -9.17 27.23 -35.62
C VAL A 109 -9.61 28.64 -35.99
N ASP A 110 -9.00 29.65 -35.37
CA ASP A 110 -9.21 31.03 -35.77
C ASP A 110 -8.51 31.27 -37.12
N GLU A 111 -9.14 31.98 -38.05
CA GLU A 111 -8.54 32.23 -39.37
C GLU A 111 -7.55 33.41 -39.36
N VAL A 112 -7.65 34.27 -38.34
CA VAL A 112 -6.83 35.49 -38.20
C VAL A 112 -5.47 35.20 -37.53
N ILE A 113 -5.41 34.17 -36.68
CA ILE A 113 -4.20 33.68 -36.03
C ILE A 113 -3.87 32.36 -36.73
N LEU A 114 -2.67 32.20 -37.30
CA LEU A 114 -2.28 31.06 -38.15
C LEU A 114 -2.26 29.70 -37.40
N GLY A 115 -3.43 29.16 -37.03
CA GLY A 115 -3.60 27.86 -36.36
C GLY A 115 -4.38 27.93 -35.03
N PRO A 116 -4.84 26.79 -34.48
CA PRO A 116 -5.37 26.77 -33.11
C PRO A 116 -4.27 27.20 -32.14
N SER A 117 -4.62 27.88 -31.04
CA SER A 117 -3.64 28.10 -29.99
C SER A 117 -3.21 26.75 -29.41
N GLU A 118 -1.92 26.56 -29.18
CA GLU A 118 -1.37 25.35 -28.53
C GLU A 118 -2.09 25.08 -27.19
N ASP A 119 -2.50 26.15 -26.51
CA ASP A 119 -3.32 26.13 -25.29
C ASP A 119 -4.71 25.48 -25.50
N ALA A 120 -5.40 25.75 -26.61
CA ALA A 120 -6.71 25.15 -26.90
C ALA A 120 -6.60 23.64 -27.19
N PHE A 121 -5.55 23.22 -27.90
CA PHE A 121 -5.28 21.80 -28.14
C PHE A 121 -5.02 21.05 -26.84
N VAL A 122 -4.09 21.56 -26.01
CA VAL A 122 -3.70 20.94 -24.73
C VAL A 122 -4.88 20.83 -23.77
N LYS A 123 -5.80 21.81 -23.79
CA LYS A 123 -7.00 21.84 -22.96
C LYS A 123 -8.19 21.07 -23.52
N SER A 124 -8.06 20.44 -24.69
CA SER A 124 -9.16 19.69 -25.27
C SER A 124 -9.60 18.56 -24.34
N LEU A 125 -10.91 18.47 -24.15
CA LEU A 125 -11.58 17.42 -23.40
C LEU A 125 -11.40 16.04 -24.05
N TRP A 126 -10.89 15.96 -25.28
CA TRP A 126 -10.51 14.69 -25.88
C TRP A 126 -9.45 13.97 -25.05
N PHE A 127 -8.48 14.69 -24.48
CA PHE A 127 -7.43 14.12 -23.63
C PHE A 127 -7.94 13.65 -22.25
N SER A 128 -9.12 14.10 -21.82
CA SER A 128 -9.72 13.68 -20.55
C SER A 128 -10.66 12.48 -20.70
N ARG A 129 -10.97 12.00 -21.90
CA ARG A 129 -11.84 10.82 -22.08
C ARG A 129 -11.03 9.53 -21.82
N GLY A 130 -11.61 8.55 -21.11
CA GLY A 130 -10.92 7.27 -20.83
C GLY A 130 -10.48 6.52 -22.09
N TRP A 131 -11.42 6.25 -23.00
CA TRP A 131 -11.19 5.47 -24.22
C TRP A 131 -10.14 6.06 -25.15
N THR A 132 -10.04 7.39 -25.25
CA THR A 132 -9.11 8.05 -26.19
C THR A 132 -7.63 7.79 -25.87
N LEU A 133 -7.30 7.21 -24.70
CA LEU A 133 -5.93 6.80 -24.39
C LEU A 133 -5.42 5.71 -25.33
N GLN A 134 -6.19 4.64 -25.49
CA GLN A 134 -5.81 3.57 -26.43
C GLN A 134 -5.94 4.05 -27.88
N GLU A 135 -6.86 4.95 -28.17
CA GLU A 135 -7.04 5.53 -29.51
C GLU A 135 -5.86 6.44 -29.90
N LEU A 136 -5.15 7.00 -28.91
CA LEU A 136 -3.90 7.74 -29.10
C LEU A 136 -2.70 6.81 -29.29
N LEU A 137 -2.61 5.78 -28.45
CA LEU A 137 -1.40 4.97 -28.31
C LEU A 137 -1.33 3.80 -29.30
N ALA A 138 -2.47 3.15 -29.59
CA ALA A 138 -2.48 1.96 -30.43
C ALA A 138 -2.18 2.24 -31.91
N PRO A 139 -2.77 3.27 -32.57
CA PRO A 139 -2.50 3.52 -33.98
C PRO A 139 -1.07 4.01 -34.21
N SER A 140 -0.45 3.53 -35.29
CA SER A 140 0.86 4.04 -35.72
C SER A 140 0.77 5.52 -36.14
N HIS A 141 -0.28 5.89 -36.87
CA HIS A 141 -0.52 7.25 -37.35
C HIS A 141 -1.81 7.83 -36.78
N VAL A 142 -1.73 9.03 -36.21
CA VAL A 142 -2.90 9.80 -35.76
C VAL A 142 -2.80 11.21 -36.33
N THR A 143 -3.87 11.69 -36.93
CA THR A 143 -4.02 13.08 -37.39
C THR A 143 -5.16 13.73 -36.63
N PHE A 144 -4.89 14.90 -36.06
CA PHE A 144 -5.84 15.65 -35.24
C PHE A 144 -6.60 16.66 -36.10
N TYR A 145 -7.93 16.71 -35.94
CA TYR A 145 -8.81 17.62 -36.66
C TYR A 145 -9.63 18.48 -35.69
N SER A 146 -9.81 19.75 -36.04
CA SER A 146 -10.67 20.69 -35.30
C SER A 146 -12.16 20.38 -35.48
N ALA A 147 -13.00 21.13 -34.76
CA ALA A 147 -14.46 21.12 -34.93
C ALA A 147 -14.91 21.41 -36.38
N SER A 148 -14.10 22.13 -37.16
CA SER A 148 -14.35 22.44 -38.57
C SER A 148 -13.67 21.46 -39.55
N TRP A 149 -13.19 20.32 -39.07
CA TRP A 149 -12.46 19.31 -39.86
C TRP A 149 -11.20 19.88 -40.56
N LYS A 150 -10.55 20.85 -39.93
CA LYS A 150 -9.25 21.36 -40.36
C LYS A 150 -8.15 20.63 -39.59
N GLU A 151 -7.12 20.20 -40.30
CA GLU A 151 -5.96 19.53 -39.70
C GLU A 151 -5.25 20.46 -38.70
N LEU A 152 -4.96 19.93 -37.51
CA LEU A 152 -4.23 20.59 -36.43
C LEU A 152 -2.77 20.11 -36.37
N GLY A 153 -2.51 18.90 -36.85
CA GLY A 153 -1.20 18.26 -36.89
C GLY A 153 -1.30 16.76 -36.66
N THR A 154 -0.16 16.09 -36.65
CA THR A 154 -0.04 14.63 -36.46
C THR A 154 0.45 14.28 -35.06
N LYS A 155 0.32 13.00 -34.66
CA LYS A 155 0.95 12.45 -33.45
C LYS A 155 2.43 12.82 -33.38
N ASP A 156 3.11 12.79 -34.53
CA ASP A 156 4.53 13.07 -34.61
C ASP A 156 4.87 14.56 -34.49
N SER A 157 4.08 15.44 -35.10
CA SER A 157 4.33 16.89 -35.01
C SER A 157 3.92 17.47 -33.65
N LEU A 158 3.02 16.80 -32.92
CA LEU A 158 2.41 17.28 -31.67
C LEU A 158 2.88 16.53 -30.42
N LYS A 159 4.00 15.79 -30.46
CA LYS A 159 4.51 15.00 -29.31
C LYS A 159 4.62 15.81 -28.02
N VAL A 160 5.16 17.04 -28.10
CA VAL A 160 5.34 17.92 -26.95
C VAL A 160 3.99 18.39 -26.39
N PRO A 161 3.09 19.00 -27.19
CA PRO A 161 1.73 19.32 -26.73
C PRO A 161 0.97 18.12 -26.14
N ILE A 162 1.08 16.93 -26.76
CA ILE A 162 0.45 15.71 -26.25
C ILE A 162 1.04 15.31 -24.89
N ALA A 163 2.36 15.35 -24.74
CA ALA A 163 3.01 15.04 -23.46
C ALA A 163 2.60 16.04 -22.36
N VAL A 164 2.39 17.32 -22.70
CA VAL A 164 1.89 18.34 -21.75
C VAL A 164 0.42 18.11 -21.39
N ALA A 165 -0.42 17.78 -22.38
CA ALA A 165 -1.84 17.48 -22.17
C ALA A 165 -2.06 16.18 -21.39
N THR A 166 -1.09 15.28 -21.44
CA THR A 166 -1.14 13.95 -20.83
C THR A 166 -0.04 13.80 -19.76
N LEU A 167 0.20 12.57 -19.32
CA LEU A 167 1.38 12.21 -18.53
C LEU A 167 2.26 11.21 -19.31
N ILE A 168 2.09 11.14 -20.63
CA ILE A 168 2.79 10.20 -21.50
C ILE A 168 4.16 10.78 -21.85
N ASP A 169 5.21 9.98 -21.67
CA ASP A 169 6.56 10.35 -22.06
C ASP A 169 6.68 10.56 -23.57
N ILE A 170 7.44 11.58 -23.96
CA ILE A 170 7.70 11.88 -25.38
C ILE A 170 8.32 10.66 -26.08
N SER A 171 9.14 9.88 -25.37
CA SER A 171 9.77 8.66 -25.88
C SER A 171 8.76 7.58 -26.31
N MET A 172 7.54 7.59 -25.78
CA MET A 172 6.49 6.65 -26.19
C MET A 172 6.01 6.92 -27.63
N PHE A 173 6.25 8.12 -28.15
CA PHE A 173 5.93 8.49 -29.52
C PHE A 173 7.11 8.31 -30.49
N GLU A 174 8.25 7.79 -30.04
CA GLU A 174 9.40 7.52 -30.91
C GLU A 174 9.24 6.19 -31.66
N ALA A 175 9.93 6.07 -32.79
CA ALA A 175 9.88 4.86 -33.59
C ALA A 175 10.45 3.66 -32.80
N GLY A 176 9.68 2.58 -32.72
CA GLY A 176 10.06 1.36 -31.99
C GLY A 176 9.74 1.38 -30.49
N ALA A 177 9.06 2.41 -29.99
CA ALA A 177 8.55 2.42 -28.61
C ALA A 177 7.57 1.27 -28.38
N ASN A 178 7.67 0.63 -27.20
CA ASN A 178 6.79 -0.45 -26.76
C ASN A 178 6.23 -0.11 -25.38
N LEU A 179 4.92 -0.30 -25.18
CA LEU A 179 4.23 -0.13 -23.89
C LEU A 179 4.88 -0.96 -22.78
N GLU A 180 5.41 -2.14 -23.09
CA GLU A 180 6.05 -3.05 -22.13
C GLU A 180 7.37 -2.50 -21.56
N ASN A 181 7.98 -1.51 -22.21
CA ASN A 181 9.17 -0.83 -21.68
C ASN A 181 8.85 0.09 -20.49
N TYR A 182 7.56 0.37 -20.25
CA TYR A 182 7.09 1.26 -19.19
C TYR A 182 6.45 0.45 -18.06
N SER A 183 6.79 0.82 -16.83
CA SER A 183 6.22 0.22 -15.63
C SER A 183 4.69 0.29 -15.63
N ILE A 184 4.05 -0.63 -14.92
CA ILE A 184 2.60 -0.60 -14.71
C ILE A 184 2.17 0.73 -14.11
N ALA A 185 2.89 1.24 -13.11
CA ALA A 185 2.56 2.50 -12.45
C ALA A 185 2.59 3.70 -13.42
N ARG A 186 3.62 3.74 -14.29
CA ARG A 186 3.75 4.80 -15.30
C ARG A 186 2.62 4.71 -16.33
N ARG A 187 2.31 3.52 -16.85
CA ARG A 187 1.16 3.31 -17.75
C ARG A 187 -0.19 3.67 -17.09
N MET A 188 -0.39 3.32 -15.82
CA MET A 188 -1.58 3.72 -15.06
C MET A 188 -1.69 5.25 -14.93
N SER A 189 -0.56 5.94 -14.74
CA SER A 189 -0.54 7.40 -14.61
C SER A 189 -1.08 8.11 -15.86
N TRP A 190 -0.94 7.53 -17.05
CA TRP A 190 -1.47 8.09 -18.31
C TRP A 190 -3.00 8.16 -18.34
N ALA A 191 -3.67 7.41 -17.46
CA ALA A 191 -5.11 7.41 -17.27
C ALA A 191 -5.57 8.18 -16.03
N ALA A 192 -4.65 8.67 -15.18
CA ALA A 192 -4.97 9.24 -13.87
C ALA A 192 -5.90 10.47 -13.92
N ARG A 193 -5.86 11.24 -15.03
CA ARG A 193 -6.70 12.43 -15.24
C ARG A 193 -7.90 12.19 -16.16
N ARG A 194 -8.13 10.93 -16.56
CA ARG A 194 -9.19 10.59 -17.51
C ARG A 194 -10.48 10.24 -16.78
N VAL A 195 -11.60 10.42 -17.47
CA VAL A 195 -12.95 10.18 -16.97
C VAL A 195 -13.76 9.34 -17.96
N THR A 196 -14.61 8.49 -17.41
CA THR A 196 -15.52 7.62 -18.16
C THR A 196 -16.96 7.87 -17.74
N THR A 197 -17.91 7.54 -18.61
CA THR A 197 -19.35 7.71 -18.31
C THR A 197 -19.82 6.62 -17.35
N ARG A 198 -19.45 5.36 -17.60
CA ARG A 198 -19.65 4.25 -16.67
C ARG A 198 -18.39 4.04 -15.85
N LYS A 199 -18.56 3.65 -14.59
CA LYS A 199 -17.42 3.44 -13.68
C LYS A 199 -16.52 2.31 -14.18
N GLU A 200 -17.14 1.23 -14.67
CA GLU A 200 -16.46 0.03 -15.14
C GLU A 200 -15.60 0.29 -16.39
N ASP A 201 -16.02 1.24 -17.24
CA ASP A 201 -15.28 1.61 -18.44
C ASP A 201 -13.88 2.15 -18.11
N MET A 202 -13.64 2.63 -16.88
CA MET A 202 -12.29 3.04 -16.45
C MET A 202 -11.30 1.87 -16.45
N ALA A 203 -11.79 0.67 -16.16
CA ALA A 203 -10.99 -0.55 -16.28
C ALA A 203 -10.92 -1.01 -17.74
N TYR A 204 -12.07 -1.03 -18.42
CA TYR A 204 -12.18 -1.61 -19.76
C TYR A 204 -11.42 -0.83 -20.83
N CYS A 205 -11.28 0.50 -20.69
CA CYS A 205 -10.48 1.30 -21.62
C CYS A 205 -8.97 1.07 -21.50
N LEU A 206 -8.50 0.33 -20.49
CA LEU A 206 -7.09 0.04 -20.23
C LEU A 206 -6.66 -1.38 -20.62
N LEU A 207 -7.60 -2.24 -21.05
CA LEU A 207 -7.31 -3.64 -21.36
C LEU A 207 -6.19 -3.78 -22.39
N GLY A 208 -6.26 -3.03 -23.48
CA GLY A 208 -5.22 -3.04 -24.52
C GLY A 208 -3.90 -2.40 -24.09
N ILE A 209 -3.92 -1.43 -23.17
CA ILE A 209 -2.69 -0.81 -22.63
C ILE A 209 -1.89 -1.80 -21.81
N PHE A 210 -2.59 -2.72 -21.11
CA PHE A 210 -1.98 -3.75 -20.28
C PHE A 210 -1.96 -5.13 -20.92
N ASN A 211 -2.49 -5.28 -22.15
CA ASN A 211 -2.59 -6.54 -22.88
C ASN A 211 -3.27 -7.66 -22.06
N VAL A 212 -4.42 -7.35 -21.48
CA VAL A 212 -5.23 -8.30 -20.69
C VAL A 212 -6.64 -8.43 -21.22
N ASN A 213 -7.26 -9.59 -20.99
CA ASN A 213 -8.63 -9.88 -21.38
C ASN A 213 -9.46 -10.26 -20.15
N MET A 214 -10.68 -9.72 -20.05
CA MET A 214 -11.59 -10.05 -18.96
C MET A 214 -13.06 -9.91 -19.36
N PRO A 215 -14.00 -10.63 -18.73
CA PRO A 215 -15.43 -10.45 -18.98
C PRO A 215 -15.94 -9.04 -18.60
N MET A 216 -16.76 -8.44 -19.46
CA MET A 216 -17.44 -7.16 -19.23
C MET A 216 -18.67 -7.36 -18.34
N LEU A 217 -18.57 -6.95 -17.07
CA LEU A 217 -19.64 -7.08 -16.08
C LEU A 217 -20.15 -5.69 -15.66
N TYR A 218 -21.00 -5.07 -16.49
CA TYR A 218 -21.63 -3.80 -16.13
C TYR A 218 -22.55 -3.95 -14.90
N GLY A 219 -22.38 -3.07 -13.92
CA GLY A 219 -23.05 -3.12 -12.62
C GLY A 219 -22.13 -3.52 -11.46
N GLU A 220 -20.89 -3.91 -11.72
CA GLU A 220 -19.91 -4.24 -10.67
C GLU A 220 -19.22 -3.01 -10.06
N GLY A 221 -19.37 -1.83 -10.67
CA GLY A 221 -18.82 -0.57 -10.19
C GLY A 221 -17.29 -0.57 -10.12
N ASP A 222 -16.73 -0.06 -9.02
CA ASP A 222 -15.28 0.11 -8.83
C ASP A 222 -14.52 -1.24 -8.79
N ARG A 223 -15.24 -2.36 -8.65
CA ARG A 223 -14.67 -3.71 -8.70
C ARG A 223 -14.04 -4.04 -10.06
N ALA A 224 -14.52 -3.44 -11.15
CA ALA A 224 -13.95 -3.65 -12.48
C ALA A 224 -12.45 -3.30 -12.49
N PHE A 225 -12.06 -2.20 -11.82
CA PHE A 225 -10.66 -1.77 -11.76
C PHE A 225 -9.80 -2.64 -10.85
N ILE A 226 -10.38 -3.24 -9.80
CA ILE A 226 -9.70 -4.27 -9.00
C ILE A 226 -9.42 -5.50 -9.88
N ARG A 227 -10.43 -5.99 -10.61
CA ARG A 227 -10.28 -7.14 -11.51
C ARG A 227 -9.24 -6.89 -12.60
N LEU A 228 -9.17 -5.68 -13.16
CA LEU A 228 -8.11 -5.30 -14.11
C LEU A 228 -6.73 -5.56 -13.49
N GLN A 229 -6.49 -5.09 -12.27
CA GLN A 229 -5.21 -5.32 -11.61
C GLN A 229 -4.98 -6.80 -11.29
N GLU A 230 -6.03 -7.55 -10.92
CA GLU A 230 -5.94 -9.00 -10.73
C GLU A 230 -5.54 -9.73 -12.02
N GLU A 231 -6.04 -9.33 -13.19
CA GLU A 231 -5.61 -9.88 -14.48
C GLU A 231 -4.18 -9.50 -14.82
N ILE A 232 -3.79 -8.23 -14.62
CA ILE A 232 -2.40 -7.77 -14.86
C ILE A 232 -1.40 -8.59 -14.04
N MET A 233 -1.73 -8.89 -12.78
CA MET A 233 -0.86 -9.65 -11.88
C MET A 233 -0.67 -11.12 -12.27
N LYS A 234 -1.52 -11.68 -13.14
CA LYS A 234 -1.36 -13.08 -13.57
C LYS A 234 -0.12 -13.26 -14.44
N ASP A 235 0.21 -12.25 -15.22
CA ASP A 235 1.25 -12.30 -16.25
C ASP A 235 2.39 -11.29 -16.00
N SER A 236 2.38 -10.56 -14.88
CA SER A 236 3.40 -9.57 -14.53
C SER A 236 3.86 -9.64 -13.08
N ASP A 237 5.18 -9.54 -12.88
CA ASP A 237 5.87 -9.43 -11.57
C ASP A 237 6.22 -7.98 -11.18
N ASP A 238 5.74 -7.00 -11.93
CA ASP A 238 6.08 -5.59 -11.72
C ASP A 238 5.38 -5.00 -10.48
N HIS A 239 6.16 -4.89 -9.40
CA HIS A 239 5.74 -4.28 -8.12
C HIS A 239 5.34 -2.80 -8.22
N SER A 240 5.61 -2.11 -9.34
CA SER A 240 5.11 -0.75 -9.55
C SER A 240 3.58 -0.69 -9.49
N LEU A 241 2.88 -1.80 -9.76
CA LEU A 241 1.44 -1.93 -9.52
C LEU A 241 1.02 -1.55 -8.08
N PHE A 242 1.90 -1.71 -7.09
CA PHE A 242 1.63 -1.39 -5.68
C PHE A 242 2.18 -0.02 -5.25
N ALA A 243 2.74 0.75 -6.19
CA ALA A 243 3.42 2.02 -5.93
C ALA A 243 2.51 3.25 -6.03
N TRP A 244 1.19 3.08 -6.09
CA TRP A 244 0.22 4.19 -6.05
C TRP A 244 0.16 4.82 -4.65
N SER A 245 -0.43 6.01 -4.54
CA SER A 245 -0.61 6.73 -3.26
C SER A 245 -2.05 7.26 -3.14
N SER A 246 -2.54 7.48 -1.91
CA SER A 246 -3.87 8.04 -1.66
C SER A 246 -3.92 8.86 -0.38
N ASP A 247 -4.63 9.99 -0.42
CA ASP A 247 -4.82 10.94 0.68
C ASP A 247 -5.65 10.40 1.86
N SER A 248 -6.34 9.26 1.70
CA SER A 248 -7.02 8.60 2.82
C SER A 248 -6.00 8.26 3.93
N THR A 249 -6.41 8.31 5.19
CA THR A 249 -5.62 7.82 6.34
C THR A 249 -6.03 6.41 6.78
N GLU A 250 -7.06 5.85 6.15
CA GLU A 250 -7.63 4.56 6.51
C GLU A 250 -6.78 3.39 5.99
N ALA A 251 -7.02 2.22 6.57
CA ALA A 251 -6.40 0.98 6.10
C ALA A 251 -6.88 0.61 4.71
N ARG A 252 -5.99 0.02 3.92
CA ARG A 252 -6.29 -0.37 2.55
C ARG A 252 -5.58 -1.65 2.13
N GLY A 253 -6.00 -2.18 0.98
CA GLY A 253 -5.31 -3.25 0.28
C GLY A 253 -4.05 -2.77 -0.43
N LEU A 254 -3.45 -3.66 -1.22
CA LEU A 254 -2.36 -3.30 -2.13
C LEU A 254 -2.88 -2.84 -3.50
N LEU A 255 -4.11 -3.19 -3.86
CA LEU A 255 -4.71 -2.80 -5.14
C LEU A 255 -5.38 -1.42 -5.03
N ALA A 256 -5.09 -0.57 -6.01
CA ALA A 256 -5.64 0.78 -6.14
C ALA A 256 -7.14 0.74 -6.48
N ARG A 257 -7.87 1.84 -6.24
CA ARG A 257 -9.30 1.94 -6.61
C ARG A 257 -9.51 2.63 -7.95
N SER A 258 -8.53 3.40 -8.40
CA SER A 258 -8.59 4.16 -9.63
C SER A 258 -7.20 4.41 -10.20
N PRO A 259 -7.02 4.61 -11.52
CA PRO A 259 -5.77 5.13 -12.07
C PRO A 259 -5.38 6.49 -11.48
N ALA A 260 -6.32 7.25 -10.92
CA ALA A 260 -6.05 8.52 -10.24
C ALA A 260 -5.06 8.36 -9.06
N ASP A 261 -5.03 7.20 -8.41
CA ASP A 261 -4.10 6.87 -7.33
C ASP A 261 -2.63 6.81 -7.84
N PHE A 262 -2.43 6.72 -9.16
CA PHE A 262 -1.12 6.71 -9.83
C PHE A 262 -0.73 8.08 -10.42
N ALA A 263 -1.42 9.18 -10.08
CA ALA A 263 -1.16 10.49 -10.66
C ALA A 263 0.30 10.99 -10.51
N ILE A 264 0.99 10.56 -9.46
CA ILE A 264 2.41 10.90 -9.19
C ILE A 264 3.40 9.85 -9.73
N CYS A 265 2.92 8.82 -10.41
CA CYS A 265 3.73 7.67 -10.84
C CYS A 265 4.32 7.81 -12.26
N ALA A 266 4.16 8.98 -12.90
CA ALA A 266 4.65 9.21 -14.26
C ALA A 266 6.17 9.05 -14.40
N ALA A 267 6.93 9.08 -13.30
CA ALA A 267 8.38 8.86 -13.30
C ALA A 267 8.82 7.55 -12.61
N VAL A 268 7.89 6.64 -12.29
CA VAL A 268 8.22 5.37 -11.64
C VAL A 268 8.65 4.34 -12.66
N ASP A 269 9.82 3.75 -12.44
CA ASP A 269 10.42 2.74 -13.30
C ASP A 269 10.52 1.39 -12.58
N VAL A 270 10.63 0.34 -13.39
CA VAL A 270 10.96 -1.01 -12.91
C VAL A 270 12.43 -1.03 -12.52
N THR A 271 12.77 -1.53 -11.33
CA THR A 271 14.19 -1.62 -10.96
C THR A 271 14.86 -2.83 -11.61
N HIS A 272 16.08 -2.64 -12.13
CA HIS A 272 16.90 -3.76 -12.63
C HIS A 272 17.37 -4.68 -11.50
N SER A 273 17.49 -4.15 -10.29
CA SER A 273 18.04 -4.84 -9.13
C SER A 273 16.98 -5.63 -8.35
N ARG A 274 16.27 -6.56 -9.00
CA ARG A 274 15.12 -7.26 -8.38
C ARG A 274 15.50 -7.99 -7.07
N TRP A 275 14.80 -7.68 -5.99
CA TRP A 275 14.96 -8.29 -4.67
C TRP A 275 13.99 -9.45 -4.47
N ASN A 276 12.77 -9.36 -5.02
CA ASN A 276 11.80 -10.43 -5.00
C ASN A 276 12.10 -11.46 -6.10
N LYS A 277 11.84 -12.73 -5.79
CA LYS A 277 12.04 -13.88 -6.70
C LYS A 277 10.83 -14.81 -6.73
N GLU A 278 9.79 -14.48 -5.97
CA GLU A 278 8.62 -15.32 -5.77
C GLU A 278 7.38 -14.65 -6.37
N PRO A 279 6.50 -15.42 -7.02
CA PRO A 279 5.26 -14.89 -7.57
C PRO A 279 4.30 -14.45 -6.45
N TYR A 280 3.44 -13.50 -6.79
CA TYR A 280 2.34 -13.07 -5.93
C TYR A 280 0.99 -13.38 -6.58
N ALA A 281 -0.03 -13.57 -5.75
CA ALA A 281 -1.38 -13.86 -6.23
C ALA A 281 -2.43 -13.49 -5.19
N ILE A 282 -3.67 -13.31 -5.65
CA ILE A 282 -4.84 -13.21 -4.78
C ILE A 282 -5.17 -14.59 -4.20
N SER A 283 -5.44 -14.62 -2.89
CA SER A 283 -5.93 -15.78 -2.15
C SER A 283 -7.17 -15.43 -1.34
N ASN A 284 -7.84 -16.43 -0.75
CA ASN A 284 -8.94 -16.20 0.18
C ASN A 284 -8.52 -15.50 1.50
N LEU A 285 -7.22 -15.36 1.75
CA LEU A 285 -6.66 -14.60 2.88
C LEU A 285 -6.27 -13.16 2.51
N GLY A 286 -6.33 -12.80 1.22
CA GLY A 286 -5.82 -11.54 0.68
C GLY A 286 -4.73 -11.76 -0.38
N LEU A 287 -4.06 -10.68 -0.78
CA LEU A 287 -2.94 -10.75 -1.71
C LEU A 287 -1.73 -11.35 -0.98
N ARG A 288 -1.31 -12.54 -1.40
CA ARG A 288 -0.14 -13.24 -0.89
C ARG A 288 1.08 -12.78 -1.69
N ILE A 289 2.06 -12.18 -1.01
CA ILE A 289 3.31 -11.70 -1.61
C ILE A 289 4.46 -11.90 -0.63
N GLN A 290 5.65 -12.21 -1.14
CA GLN A 290 6.88 -12.18 -0.35
C GLN A 290 7.55 -10.82 -0.54
N LEU A 291 7.80 -10.10 0.56
CA LEU A 291 8.48 -8.81 0.50
C LEU A 291 9.70 -8.78 1.43
N PRO A 292 10.78 -8.09 1.02
CA PRO A 292 11.84 -7.69 1.92
C PRO A 292 11.31 -6.58 2.83
N MET A 293 11.21 -6.88 4.12
CA MET A 293 10.58 -6.02 5.10
C MET A 293 11.52 -5.75 6.27
N ILE A 294 11.60 -4.50 6.67
CA ILE A 294 12.18 -4.08 7.95
C ILE A 294 11.04 -3.64 8.85
N PRO A 295 11.06 -3.99 10.14
CA PRO A 295 10.09 -3.37 11.01
C PRO A 295 10.36 -1.87 11.15
N TYR A 296 9.29 -1.11 11.29
CA TYR A 296 9.35 0.35 11.28
C TYR A 296 8.79 0.91 12.58
N SER A 297 7.66 0.38 13.05
CA SER A 297 7.13 0.68 14.37
C SER A 297 6.59 -0.61 15.01
N MET A 298 5.88 -0.46 16.13
CA MET A 298 5.31 -1.55 16.93
C MET A 298 4.67 -2.67 16.10
N ASP A 299 3.68 -2.34 15.29
CA ASP A 299 2.94 -3.27 14.45
C ASP A 299 3.11 -2.99 12.95
N THR A 300 3.94 -2.00 12.58
CA THR A 300 4.11 -1.56 11.20
C THR A 300 5.50 -1.91 10.68
N TYR A 301 5.55 -2.37 9.44
CA TYR A 301 6.75 -2.68 8.68
C TYR A 301 6.87 -1.74 7.49
N LEU A 302 8.10 -1.41 7.12
CA LEU A 302 8.42 -0.83 5.83
C LEU A 302 8.83 -1.97 4.90
N ALA A 303 8.07 -2.14 3.82
CA ALA A 303 8.30 -3.17 2.80
C ALA A 303 8.88 -2.53 1.54
N ALA A 304 9.98 -3.08 1.02
CA ALA A 304 10.57 -2.62 -0.23
C ALA A 304 9.82 -3.19 -1.44
N LEU A 305 9.56 -2.35 -2.44
CA LEU A 305 9.01 -2.72 -3.74
C LEU A 305 10.13 -2.82 -4.77
N ASP A 306 9.94 -3.63 -5.82
CA ASP A 306 10.87 -3.75 -6.95
C ASP A 306 10.58 -2.70 -8.03
N CYS A 307 10.45 -1.45 -7.62
CA CYS A 307 10.32 -0.29 -8.49
C CYS A 307 11.08 0.89 -7.88
N GLU A 308 11.38 1.88 -8.70
CA GLU A 308 12.21 3.03 -8.32
C GLU A 308 11.67 4.34 -8.88
N LEU A 309 11.97 5.42 -8.17
CA LEU A 309 11.75 6.79 -8.59
C LEU A 309 13.09 7.50 -8.57
N SER A 310 13.53 8.03 -9.71
CA SER A 310 14.82 8.72 -9.83
C SER A 310 16.01 7.86 -9.35
N GLY A 311 16.00 6.56 -9.65
CA GLY A 311 17.04 5.61 -9.23
C GLY A 311 16.99 5.19 -7.76
N HIS A 312 15.98 5.64 -7.00
CA HIS A 312 15.77 5.26 -5.61
C HIS A 312 14.60 4.30 -5.48
N ARG A 313 14.84 3.14 -4.86
CA ARG A 313 13.83 2.13 -4.59
C ARG A 313 12.66 2.69 -3.79
N LEU A 314 11.44 2.27 -4.11
CA LEU A 314 10.23 2.64 -3.37
C LEU A 314 9.89 1.62 -2.29
N GLY A 315 9.17 2.08 -1.27
CA GLY A 315 8.67 1.26 -0.18
C GLY A 315 7.28 1.69 0.29
N ILE A 316 6.57 0.75 0.92
CA ILE A 316 5.21 0.93 1.45
C ILE A 316 5.14 0.47 2.90
N PHE A 317 4.21 1.04 3.67
CA PHE A 317 3.99 0.63 5.05
C PHE A 317 2.89 -0.44 5.16
N LEU A 318 3.23 -1.55 5.81
CA LEU A 318 2.32 -2.65 6.09
C LEU A 318 2.16 -2.83 7.60
N ARG A 319 0.95 -2.63 8.11
CA ARG A 319 0.60 -2.87 9.51
C ARG A 319 0.04 -4.28 9.70
N MET A 320 0.54 -4.99 10.70
CA MET A 320 -0.01 -6.28 11.13
C MET A 320 -1.41 -6.09 11.70
N LEU A 321 -2.32 -7.00 11.31
CA LEU A 321 -3.65 -7.11 11.88
C LEU A 321 -3.64 -8.07 13.09
N PRO A 322 -4.68 -8.06 13.94
CA PRO A 322 -4.74 -8.94 15.12
C PRO A 322 -4.67 -10.46 14.82
N ARG A 323 -5.00 -10.85 13.58
CA ARG A 323 -4.87 -12.25 13.11
C ARG A 323 -3.47 -12.47 12.55
N GLU A 324 -2.85 -13.59 12.90
CA GLU A 324 -1.49 -13.91 12.46
C GLU A 324 -1.32 -13.84 10.94
N ASN A 325 -0.17 -13.30 10.52
CA ASN A 325 0.27 -13.13 9.13
C ASN A 325 -0.65 -12.31 8.20
N ARG A 326 -1.61 -11.56 8.75
CA ARG A 326 -2.44 -10.65 7.98
C ARG A 326 -2.00 -9.21 8.13
N TYR A 327 -2.06 -8.47 7.03
CA TYR A 327 -1.56 -7.11 6.94
C TYR A 327 -2.54 -6.18 6.24
N ALA A 328 -2.40 -4.89 6.51
CA ALA A 328 -3.05 -3.82 5.78
C ALA A 328 -2.00 -2.81 5.34
N ARG A 329 -2.18 -2.21 4.17
CA ARG A 329 -1.41 -1.02 3.78
C ARG A 329 -1.93 0.17 4.59
N VAL A 330 -1.00 0.96 5.13
CA VAL A 330 -1.31 2.11 5.98
C VAL A 330 -0.49 3.33 5.57
N MET A 331 -0.95 4.51 5.96
CA MET A 331 -0.18 5.75 5.92
C MET A 331 0.53 5.94 7.27
N VAL A 332 1.77 6.42 7.24
CA VAL A 332 2.56 6.76 8.43
C VAL A 332 3.12 8.18 8.22
N ASN A 333 2.92 9.07 9.18
CA ASN A 333 3.34 10.48 9.09
C ASN A 333 2.89 11.23 7.82
N GLY A 334 1.71 10.89 7.28
CA GLY A 334 1.20 11.50 6.05
C GLY A 334 1.72 10.88 4.75
N GLU A 335 2.57 9.85 4.82
CA GLU A 335 3.14 9.16 3.66
C GLU A 335 2.71 7.68 3.61
N ASP A 336 2.30 7.19 2.44
CA ASP A 336 1.98 5.77 2.22
C ASP A 336 2.86 5.10 1.14
N LEU A 337 3.70 5.89 0.48
CA LEU A 337 4.72 5.51 -0.49
C LEU A 337 5.96 6.38 -0.22
N VAL A 338 7.10 5.74 0.05
CA VAL A 338 8.33 6.44 0.44
C VAL A 338 9.54 5.93 -0.32
N ILE A 339 10.63 6.69 -0.33
CA ILE A 339 11.93 6.18 -0.75
C ILE A 339 12.43 5.17 0.30
N PHE A 340 12.73 3.95 -0.15
CA PHE A 340 13.35 2.93 0.67
C PHE A 340 14.87 3.14 0.70
N ASP A 341 15.42 3.53 1.86
CA ASP A 341 16.86 3.74 2.03
C ASP A 341 17.64 2.43 1.79
N ALA A 342 18.55 2.44 0.81
CA ALA A 342 19.40 1.32 0.45
C ALA A 342 20.25 0.80 1.63
N LYS A 343 20.57 1.64 2.62
CA LYS A 343 21.29 1.24 3.84
C LYS A 343 20.49 0.24 4.69
N LEU A 344 19.16 0.22 4.54
CA LEU A 344 18.29 -0.72 5.25
C LEU A 344 18.24 -2.10 4.59
N ALA A 345 18.75 -2.24 3.36
CA ALA A 345 18.72 -3.50 2.60
C ALA A 345 19.31 -4.68 3.39
N ALA A 346 20.46 -4.47 4.05
CA ALA A 346 21.14 -5.50 4.84
C ALA A 346 20.37 -5.90 6.11
N LYS A 347 19.40 -5.11 6.55
CA LYS A 347 18.56 -5.36 7.72
C LYS A 347 17.22 -6.01 7.37
N CYS A 348 16.90 -6.13 6.07
CA CYS A 348 15.64 -6.70 5.61
C CYS A 348 15.50 -8.18 5.98
N THR A 349 14.27 -8.56 6.31
CA THR A 349 13.87 -9.97 6.39
C THR A 349 12.79 -10.23 5.35
N TYR A 350 12.97 -11.29 4.56
CA TYR A 350 11.94 -11.72 3.61
C TYR A 350 10.77 -12.34 4.38
N ARG A 351 9.56 -11.86 4.10
CA ARG A 351 8.34 -12.33 4.77
C ARG A 351 7.25 -12.57 3.76
N TYR A 352 6.58 -13.72 3.87
CA TYR A 352 5.30 -13.91 3.23
C TYR A 352 4.24 -13.18 4.04
N VAL A 353 3.50 -12.31 3.37
CA VAL A 353 2.40 -11.55 3.96
C VAL A 353 1.13 -11.79 3.18
N PHE A 354 0.00 -11.73 3.89
CA PHE A 354 -1.32 -11.71 3.29
C PHE A 354 -1.94 -10.33 3.52
N VAL A 355 -1.93 -9.49 2.50
CA VAL A 355 -2.53 -8.15 2.60
C VAL A 355 -4.01 -8.23 2.27
N GLU A 356 -4.86 -7.90 3.24
CA GLU A 356 -6.32 -7.93 3.05
C GLU A 356 -6.76 -6.82 2.09
N GLN A 357 -7.45 -7.19 1.01
CA GLN A 357 -7.83 -6.23 -0.04
C GLN A 357 -9.16 -5.51 0.25
N ARG A 358 -10.02 -6.09 1.09
CA ARG A 358 -11.35 -5.57 1.43
C ARG A 358 -11.36 -4.78 2.74
N LEU A 359 -10.36 -3.91 2.93
CA LEU A 359 -10.20 -3.10 4.14
C LEU A 359 -10.47 -1.62 3.96
N TRP A 360 -10.65 -1.15 2.72
CA TRP A 360 -10.93 0.26 2.43
C TRP A 360 -12.08 0.79 3.30
N GLY A 361 -11.86 1.91 4.00
CA GLY A 361 -12.85 2.45 4.95
C GLY A 361 -12.74 1.91 6.38
N THR A 362 -11.81 0.98 6.65
CA THR A 362 -11.67 0.42 8.00
C THR A 362 -10.74 1.31 8.82
N PRO A 363 -11.23 2.00 9.86
CA PRO A 363 -10.35 2.68 10.80
C PRO A 363 -9.54 1.60 11.52
N LEU A 364 -8.22 1.66 11.37
CA LEU A 364 -7.34 0.92 12.27
C LEU A 364 -7.17 1.73 13.54
N ALA A 365 -6.89 1.02 14.64
CA ALA A 365 -6.51 1.67 15.89
C ALA A 365 -5.40 2.70 15.62
N GLU A 366 -5.50 3.83 16.32
CA GLU A 366 -4.57 4.95 16.19
C GLU A 366 -3.12 4.49 16.29
N GLU A 367 -2.23 5.24 15.63
CA GLU A 367 -0.81 5.01 15.70
C GLU A 367 -0.33 4.95 17.15
N ARG A 368 0.41 3.89 17.48
CA ARG A 368 0.89 3.65 18.83
C ARG A 368 2.07 4.56 19.14
N PHE A 369 2.18 4.96 20.39
CA PHE A 369 3.39 5.57 20.93
C PHE A 369 4.56 4.59 20.76
N TYR A 370 5.59 5.03 20.03
CA TYR A 370 6.77 4.21 19.78
C TYR A 370 7.79 4.39 20.89
N GLY A 371 7.58 3.65 21.98
CA GLY A 371 8.38 3.81 23.18
C GLY A 371 7.77 3.11 24.39
N PHE A 372 8.25 3.52 25.56
CA PHE A 372 7.89 2.97 26.86
C PHE A 372 7.47 4.07 27.83
N TRP A 373 6.39 3.84 28.55
CA TRP A 373 5.95 4.67 29.66
C TRP A 373 6.26 3.98 30.98
N MET A 374 7.12 4.61 31.79
CA MET A 374 7.46 4.13 33.13
C MET A 374 6.39 4.62 34.11
N ARG A 375 5.29 3.87 34.24
CA ARG A 375 4.09 4.32 34.97
C ARG A 375 4.24 4.20 36.47
N THR A 376 4.67 3.05 36.97
CA THR A 376 5.00 2.88 38.39
C THR A 376 6.48 2.55 38.55
N LEU A 377 7.11 3.19 39.53
CA LEU A 377 8.51 2.98 39.92
C LEU A 377 8.53 2.82 41.43
N MET A 378 9.47 2.04 41.95
CA MET A 378 9.56 1.77 43.39
C MET A 378 10.09 2.96 44.20
N ALA A 379 10.63 3.98 43.54
CA ALA A 379 11.04 5.24 44.15
C ALA A 379 10.69 6.42 43.21
N PRO A 380 10.46 7.62 43.76
CA PRO A 380 10.35 8.84 42.95
C PRO A 380 11.62 9.06 42.13
N VAL A 381 11.45 9.42 40.85
CA VAL A 381 12.58 9.81 40.00
C VAL A 381 12.78 11.31 40.17
N LYS A 382 13.96 11.68 40.64
CA LYS A 382 14.46 13.06 40.61
C LYS A 382 15.73 13.04 39.77
N SER A 383 15.62 13.39 38.50
CA SER A 383 16.76 13.44 37.58
C SER A 383 17.53 14.75 37.74
N LYS A 384 18.83 14.73 37.38
CA LYS A 384 19.63 15.97 37.39
C LYS A 384 19.22 16.85 36.19
N PRO A 385 18.95 18.15 36.38
CA PRO A 385 18.70 19.05 35.27
C PRO A 385 19.92 19.08 34.32
N LYS A 386 19.72 18.93 33.01
CA LYS A 386 20.78 19.12 32.01
C LYS A 386 21.18 20.62 31.96
N SER A 387 22.07 21.08 32.86
CA SER A 387 22.50 22.47 32.88
C SER A 387 23.54 22.77 31.78
N LYS A 388 23.34 23.86 31.02
CA LYS A 388 24.23 24.30 29.92
C LYS A 388 25.52 25.00 30.37
N LYS A 389 25.97 24.90 31.63
CA LYS A 389 27.20 25.59 32.08
C LYS A 389 28.07 24.71 32.99
N LYS A 390 29.32 24.51 32.55
CA LYS A 390 30.44 24.05 33.38
C LYS A 390 30.68 25.07 34.49
N GLY A 391 30.05 24.89 35.64
CA GLY A 391 30.33 25.61 36.87
C GLY A 391 30.13 24.66 38.03
N ARG A 392 31.20 24.35 38.76
CA ARG A 392 31.15 23.57 40.00
C ARG A 392 30.20 24.26 40.98
N GLN A 393 29.03 23.69 41.20
CA GLN A 393 28.23 23.95 42.39
C GLN A 393 28.50 22.82 43.39
N HIS A 394 29.11 23.15 44.52
CA HIS A 394 29.10 22.30 45.70
C HIS A 394 27.74 22.44 46.39
N SER A 395 26.92 21.40 46.33
CA SER A 395 25.72 21.29 47.17
C SER A 395 26.04 20.45 48.42
N ASN A 396 25.99 21.09 49.58
CA ASN A 396 26.18 20.50 50.91
C ASN A 396 24.93 19.74 51.41
N GLY A 397 24.35 18.90 50.56
CA GLY A 397 23.27 17.98 50.90
C GLY A 397 23.33 16.80 49.95
N LYS A 398 23.41 15.57 50.48
CA LYS A 398 23.36 14.33 49.70
C LYS A 398 21.93 14.10 49.19
N GLU A 399 21.46 14.93 48.26
CA GLU A 399 20.31 14.54 47.45
C GLU A 399 20.78 13.49 46.44
N GLU A 400 20.27 12.26 46.59
CA GLU A 400 20.52 11.19 45.63
C GLU A 400 19.60 11.40 44.42
N PHE A 401 20.19 11.57 43.24
CA PHE A 401 19.46 11.77 41.98
C PHE A 401 19.44 10.47 41.18
N THR A 402 18.31 10.19 40.54
CA THR A 402 18.23 9.11 39.55
C THR A 402 18.99 9.53 38.30
N GLU A 403 19.91 8.67 37.86
CA GLU A 403 20.58 8.88 36.58
C GLU A 403 19.67 8.36 35.47
N VAL A 404 19.34 9.24 34.51
CA VAL A 404 18.47 8.94 33.37
C VAL A 404 19.26 9.14 32.09
N ILE A 405 19.30 8.09 31.27
CA ILE A 405 19.98 8.09 29.98
C ILE A 405 18.93 7.75 28.93
N THR A 406 18.73 8.64 27.97
CA THR A 406 17.71 8.50 26.92
C THR A 406 18.25 9.08 25.61
N ARG A 407 17.73 8.58 24.48
CA ARG A 407 18.02 9.16 23.15
C ARG A 407 17.27 10.47 22.92
N GLY A 408 16.11 10.63 23.56
CA GLY A 408 15.23 11.80 23.41
C GLY A 408 15.24 12.75 24.61
N GLU A 409 14.13 13.45 24.81
CA GLU A 409 13.88 14.24 26.00
C GLU A 409 13.40 13.36 27.15
N TRP A 410 13.70 13.77 28.39
CA TRP A 410 13.19 13.11 29.60
C TRP A 410 12.55 14.16 30.51
N ASN A 411 11.38 13.81 31.02
CA ASN A 411 10.65 14.57 32.02
C ASN A 411 10.28 13.65 33.18
N ASP A 412 10.60 14.05 34.41
CA ASP A 412 10.38 13.24 35.62
C ASP A 412 8.89 12.97 35.91
N GLU A 413 7.98 13.82 35.44
CA GLU A 413 6.53 13.65 35.60
C GLU A 413 5.95 12.71 34.54
N ASP A 414 6.37 12.86 33.28
CA ASP A 414 5.81 12.09 32.18
C ASP A 414 6.45 10.70 32.06
N ARG A 415 7.76 10.59 32.34
CA ARG A 415 8.55 9.35 32.40
C ARG A 415 8.43 8.48 31.15
N LEU A 416 8.58 9.12 30.00
CA LEU A 416 8.50 8.52 28.68
C LEU A 416 9.90 8.30 28.12
N PHE A 417 10.14 7.09 27.60
CA PHE A 417 11.25 6.81 26.70
C PHE A 417 10.70 6.63 25.30
N GLU A 418 10.98 7.59 24.43
CA GLU A 418 10.56 7.58 23.04
C GLU A 418 11.72 7.18 22.12
N LEU A 419 11.38 6.46 21.05
CA LEU A 419 12.29 6.16 19.95
C LEU A 419 11.75 6.78 18.68
N GLU A 420 12.66 7.13 17.76
CA GLU A 420 12.27 7.55 16.42
C GLU A 420 11.71 6.35 15.64
N LEU A 421 10.72 6.59 14.77
CA LEU A 421 10.18 5.53 13.93
C LEU A 421 11.27 4.99 13.00
N GLY A 422 11.32 3.66 12.83
CA GLY A 422 12.38 2.96 12.11
C GLY A 422 13.58 2.56 12.97
N ASP A 423 13.70 3.13 14.18
CA ASP A 423 14.83 2.93 15.06
C ASP A 423 14.61 1.74 16.01
N SER A 424 15.68 1.07 16.45
CA SER A 424 15.60 -0.02 17.44
C SER A 424 16.80 0.02 18.39
N GLY A 425 16.78 -0.83 19.41
CA GLY A 425 17.74 -0.83 20.50
C GLY A 425 17.22 -0.11 21.74
N THR A 426 18.15 0.31 22.61
CA THR A 426 17.80 0.87 23.92
C THR A 426 17.07 2.21 23.76
N ALA A 427 15.83 2.26 24.23
CA ALA A 427 15.04 3.49 24.31
C ALA A 427 15.55 4.37 25.47
N GLY A 428 15.85 3.75 26.60
CA GLY A 428 16.46 4.45 27.72
C GLY A 428 16.85 3.55 28.87
N ALA A 429 17.53 4.14 29.84
CA ALA A 429 18.00 3.50 31.04
C ALA A 429 17.85 4.42 32.26
N LEU A 430 17.54 3.81 33.40
CA LEU A 430 17.47 4.43 34.72
C LEU A 430 18.48 3.74 35.64
N SER A 431 19.18 4.52 36.46
CA SER A 431 19.91 4.02 37.63
C SER A 431 19.40 4.75 38.87
N ILE A 432 18.58 4.04 39.65
CA ILE A 432 17.88 4.54 40.83
C ILE A 432 18.74 4.24 42.07
N PRO A 433 19.25 5.27 42.77
CA PRO A 433 20.03 5.10 44.00
C PRO A 433 19.23 4.41 45.11
N GLY A 434 19.92 3.66 45.97
CA GLY A 434 19.31 3.04 47.16
C GLY A 434 18.49 1.76 46.90
N MET A 435 18.33 1.33 45.65
CA MET A 435 17.66 0.07 45.30
C MET A 435 18.67 -1.06 45.01
N VAL A 436 18.46 -2.23 45.61
CA VAL A 436 19.29 -3.45 45.41
C VAL A 436 19.35 -3.85 43.93
N MET A 437 18.28 -3.57 43.17
CA MET A 437 18.12 -3.82 41.74
C MET A 437 17.82 -2.52 40.97
N GLY A 438 18.55 -1.45 41.29
CA GLY A 438 18.23 -0.08 40.84
C GLY A 438 18.43 0.24 39.36
N VAL A 439 18.92 -0.69 38.54
CA VAL A 439 19.13 -0.46 37.10
C VAL A 439 17.92 -0.94 36.31
N VAL A 440 17.37 -0.07 35.48
CA VAL A 440 16.30 -0.41 34.52
C VAL A 440 16.75 -0.04 33.12
N LYS A 441 16.59 -0.93 32.15
CA LYS A 441 16.76 -0.60 30.73
C LYS A 441 15.55 -1.07 29.96
N VAL A 442 15.08 -0.27 29.01
CA VAL A 442 13.99 -0.65 28.11
C VAL A 442 14.37 -0.35 26.67
N GLY A 443 13.83 -1.14 25.76
CA GLY A 443 14.03 -0.92 24.34
C GLY A 443 13.49 -2.05 23.49
N PHE A 444 13.78 -2.01 22.20
CA PHE A 444 13.32 -2.98 21.23
C PHE A 444 14.49 -3.75 20.64
N ASP A 445 14.38 -5.08 20.56
CA ASP A 445 15.41 -5.87 19.88
C ASP A 445 15.42 -5.64 18.35
N LYS A 446 16.33 -6.30 17.62
CA LYS A 446 16.42 -6.21 16.15
C LYS A 446 15.15 -6.65 15.40
N THR A 447 14.25 -7.37 16.08
CA THR A 447 12.93 -7.78 15.58
C THR A 447 11.80 -6.99 16.22
N PHE A 448 12.13 -5.84 16.81
CA PHE A 448 11.31 -4.87 17.53
C PHE A 448 10.37 -5.47 18.58
N ASN A 449 10.81 -6.57 19.19
CA ASN A 449 10.15 -7.08 20.36
C ASN A 449 10.62 -6.31 21.59
N PRO A 450 9.73 -5.94 22.52
CA PRO A 450 10.10 -5.17 23.69
C PRO A 450 11.01 -5.99 24.61
N ARG A 451 12.03 -5.34 25.15
CA ARG A 451 13.01 -5.88 26.09
C ARG A 451 13.05 -4.99 27.31
N LEU A 452 13.13 -5.60 28.47
CA LEU A 452 13.26 -4.90 29.75
C LEU A 452 14.36 -5.58 30.57
N GLN A 453 15.33 -4.80 31.03
CA GLN A 453 16.29 -5.23 32.04
C GLN A 453 15.89 -4.65 33.39
N TYR A 454 15.88 -5.47 34.44
CA TYR A 454 15.75 -5.03 35.83
C TYR A 454 16.92 -5.60 36.66
N GLY A 455 17.66 -4.71 37.31
CA GLY A 455 18.95 -4.98 37.93
C GLY A 455 20.09 -5.16 36.92
N GLY A 456 21.14 -5.87 37.34
CA GLY A 456 22.36 -6.04 36.56
C GLY A 456 23.16 -4.74 36.42
N SER A 457 23.89 -4.61 35.31
CA SER A 457 24.77 -3.48 35.03
C SER A 457 24.08 -2.41 34.19
N LEU A 458 24.35 -1.13 34.48
CA LEU A 458 23.98 -0.01 33.62
C LEU A 458 24.73 -0.05 32.29
N PHE A 459 25.96 -0.57 32.32
CA PHE A 459 26.84 -0.68 31.17
C PHE A 459 26.45 -1.86 30.28
N SER A 460 26.39 -1.61 28.98
CA SER A 460 26.15 -2.65 27.99
C SER A 460 27.41 -3.49 27.76
N PRO A 461 27.30 -4.81 27.55
CA PRO A 461 28.43 -5.66 27.18
C PRO A 461 28.84 -5.45 25.71
N GLU A 462 30.00 -5.94 25.28
CA GLU A 462 30.32 -6.09 23.83
C GLU A 462 30.10 -4.83 22.96
N ILE A 463 30.48 -3.65 23.47
CA ILE A 463 30.25 -2.35 22.80
C ILE A 463 31.39 -1.93 21.85
N GLY A 464 32.32 -2.83 21.53
CA GLY A 464 33.49 -2.55 20.70
C GLY A 464 34.41 -1.47 21.31
N ASN A 465 34.73 -0.45 20.50
CA ASN A 465 35.63 0.65 20.89
C ASN A 465 34.89 1.86 21.51
N LEU A 466 33.58 1.76 21.76
CA LEU A 466 32.82 2.83 22.38
C LEU A 466 33.24 3.06 23.82
N ASP A 467 33.21 4.31 24.27
CA ASP A 467 33.42 4.64 25.68
C ASP A 467 32.24 4.13 26.51
N VAL A 468 32.49 3.18 27.40
CA VAL A 468 31.53 2.59 28.34
C VAL A 468 30.84 3.64 29.23
N TYR A 469 31.46 4.79 29.48
CA TYR A 469 30.87 5.86 30.29
C TYR A 469 30.05 6.87 29.48
N SER A 470 30.15 6.86 28.15
CA SER A 470 29.36 7.71 27.27
C SER A 470 27.89 7.26 27.21
N ASP A 471 26.98 8.20 26.89
CA ASP A 471 25.56 7.89 26.67
C ASP A 471 25.40 6.84 25.55
N GLU A 472 26.20 6.94 24.48
CA GLU A 472 26.20 5.99 23.37
C GLU A 472 26.59 4.57 23.81
N GLY A 473 27.67 4.44 24.59
CA GLY A 473 28.11 3.15 25.13
C GLY A 473 27.08 2.52 26.09
N ARG A 474 26.42 3.34 26.92
CA ARG A 474 25.39 2.87 27.88
C ARG A 474 24.06 2.52 27.20
N LEU A 475 23.70 3.23 26.13
CA LEU A 475 22.52 2.94 25.31
C LEU A 475 22.79 1.89 24.22
N HIS A 476 24.01 1.36 24.11
CA HIS A 476 24.31 0.30 23.16
C HIS A 476 23.38 -0.92 23.38
N PRO A 477 22.79 -1.53 22.34
CA PRO A 477 21.69 -2.50 22.49
C PRO A 477 22.11 -3.92 22.86
N SER A 478 23.40 -4.22 22.88
CA SER A 478 23.96 -5.57 23.15
C SER A 478 23.48 -6.25 24.44
N TRP A 479 23.00 -5.49 25.43
CA TRP A 479 22.38 -6.07 26.63
C TRP A 479 21.14 -6.91 26.31
N MET A 480 20.45 -6.63 25.19
CA MET A 480 19.26 -7.34 24.75
C MET A 480 19.54 -8.74 24.23
N ASP A 481 20.78 -8.99 23.80
CA ASP A 481 21.24 -10.28 23.27
C ASP A 481 21.87 -11.16 24.37
N ALA A 482 21.76 -10.75 25.64
CA ALA A 482 22.24 -11.56 26.77
C ALA A 482 21.64 -12.98 26.74
N PRO A 483 22.33 -13.99 27.29
CA PRO A 483 21.88 -15.39 27.24
C PRO A 483 20.44 -15.58 27.73
N ALA A 484 19.74 -16.58 27.19
CA ALA A 484 18.35 -16.88 27.55
C ALA A 484 18.14 -17.03 29.07
N ARG A 485 19.15 -17.55 29.77
CA ARG A 485 19.19 -17.77 31.23
C ARG A 485 19.45 -16.51 32.09
N SER A 486 19.61 -15.33 31.49
CA SER A 486 19.80 -14.09 32.26
C SER A 486 18.58 -13.83 33.14
N MET A 487 18.77 -13.76 34.46
CA MET A 487 17.69 -13.51 35.41
C MET A 487 17.13 -12.08 35.34
N TYR A 488 17.94 -11.14 34.83
CA TYR A 488 17.67 -9.70 34.74
C TYR A 488 16.97 -9.28 33.45
N LEU A 489 17.06 -10.10 32.39
CA LEU A 489 16.52 -9.76 31.07
C LEU A 489 15.16 -10.40 30.85
N HIS A 490 14.17 -9.55 30.65
CA HIS A 490 12.78 -9.88 30.39
C HIS A 490 12.45 -9.63 28.93
N ARG A 491 11.85 -10.64 28.27
CA ARG A 491 11.59 -10.66 26.84
C ARG A 491 10.08 -10.69 26.62
N GLY A 492 9.52 -9.62 26.05
CA GLY A 492 8.14 -9.62 25.56
C GLY A 492 8.07 -9.92 24.07
N THR A 493 6.86 -10.05 23.54
CA THR A 493 6.58 -10.04 22.10
C THR A 493 5.73 -8.81 21.78
N ARG A 494 5.73 -8.34 20.54
CA ARG A 494 4.92 -7.17 20.13
C ARG A 494 3.43 -7.27 20.46
N LEU A 495 2.92 -8.49 20.64
CA LEU A 495 1.51 -8.78 20.94
C LEU A 495 1.29 -9.29 22.38
N GLY A 496 2.35 -9.63 23.11
CA GLY A 496 2.27 -10.33 24.39
C GLY A 496 2.52 -9.43 25.58
N ARG A 497 1.71 -9.58 26.64
CA ARG A 497 2.02 -8.99 27.96
C ARG A 497 3.13 -9.79 28.65
N PHE A 498 3.91 -9.11 29.47
CA PHE A 498 4.91 -9.70 30.36
C PHE A 498 4.59 -9.31 31.80
N VAL A 499 4.59 -10.27 32.72
CA VAL A 499 4.50 -10.06 34.16
C VAL A 499 5.46 -11.06 34.83
N LYS A 500 6.27 -10.60 35.78
CA LYS A 500 7.15 -11.47 36.57
C LYS A 500 7.35 -10.88 37.96
N ASP A 501 7.32 -11.75 38.96
CA ASP A 501 7.69 -11.41 40.33
C ASP A 501 9.19 -11.73 40.55
N ASP A 502 9.92 -10.76 41.12
CA ASP A 502 11.32 -10.87 41.53
C ASP A 502 11.44 -10.49 43.01
N ASN A 503 11.43 -11.50 43.88
CA ASN A 503 11.37 -11.39 45.35
C ASN A 503 10.24 -10.48 45.86
N HIS A 504 10.54 -9.18 45.98
CA HIS A 504 9.68 -8.15 46.55
C HIS A 504 9.10 -7.19 45.50
N THR A 505 9.40 -7.39 44.21
CA THR A 505 8.98 -6.51 43.13
C THR A 505 8.23 -7.27 42.06
N ARG A 506 7.00 -6.83 41.76
CA ARG A 506 6.27 -7.24 40.58
C ARG A 506 6.62 -6.34 39.42
N ILE A 507 7.18 -6.91 38.36
CA ILE A 507 7.54 -6.22 37.13
C ILE A 507 6.50 -6.58 36.08
N SER A 508 5.85 -5.59 35.49
CA SER A 508 4.99 -5.83 34.34
C SER A 508 5.30 -4.90 33.18
N MET A 509 5.15 -5.44 31.98
CA MET A 509 5.29 -4.72 30.72
C MET A 509 4.15 -5.14 29.80
N ARG A 510 3.26 -4.21 29.48
CA ARG A 510 2.04 -4.50 28.72
C ARG A 510 1.69 -3.38 27.77
N ASP A 511 1.02 -3.72 26.68
CA ASP A 511 0.39 -2.72 25.81
C ASP A 511 -0.84 -2.12 26.50
N GLY A 512 -0.95 -0.79 26.48
CA GLY A 512 -2.08 -0.08 27.08
C GLY A 512 -2.11 1.40 26.68
N PHE A 513 -3.22 2.08 27.02
CA PHE A 513 -3.38 3.50 26.77
C PHE A 513 -2.51 4.35 27.70
N ILE A 514 -1.76 5.31 27.12
CA ILE A 514 -0.88 6.23 27.83
C ILE A 514 -1.54 7.63 27.80
N PRO A 515 -2.17 8.08 28.90
CA PRO A 515 -2.96 9.32 28.90
C PRO A 515 -2.19 10.57 28.47
N LYS A 516 -0.90 10.65 28.81
CA LYS A 516 -0.03 11.80 28.52
C LYS A 516 0.22 12.01 27.04
N VAL A 517 0.27 10.93 26.27
CA VAL A 517 0.51 10.95 24.82
C VAL A 517 -0.81 10.83 24.05
N GLY A 518 -1.89 10.39 24.71
CA GLY A 518 -3.16 10.10 24.06
C GLY A 518 -3.13 8.87 23.14
N LYS A 519 -2.07 8.05 23.21
CA LYS A 519 -1.83 6.89 22.34
C LYS A 519 -1.68 5.62 23.15
N ARG A 520 -1.89 4.45 22.54
CA ARG A 520 -1.47 3.16 23.12
C ARG A 520 0.03 2.98 22.98
N GLY A 521 0.70 2.38 23.97
CA GLY A 521 2.12 2.04 23.91
C GLY A 521 2.49 1.04 24.99
N TRP A 522 3.78 0.79 25.18
CA TRP A 522 4.24 -0.08 26.27
C TRP A 522 4.20 0.65 27.60
N ILE A 523 3.45 0.09 28.53
CA ILE A 523 3.39 0.52 29.92
C ILE A 523 4.27 -0.43 30.72
N VAL A 524 5.18 0.15 31.49
CA VAL A 524 6.07 -0.56 32.40
C VAL A 524 5.72 -0.18 33.83
N ASP A 525 5.53 -1.19 34.65
CA ASP A 525 5.17 -1.05 36.07
C ASP A 525 6.12 -1.84 36.96
N PHE A 526 6.50 -1.21 38.08
CA PHE A 526 7.22 -1.83 39.19
C PHE A 526 6.41 -1.62 40.46
N GLU A 527 5.87 -2.70 41.01
CA GLU A 527 4.98 -2.69 42.18
C GLU A 527 5.59 -3.55 43.30
N LYS A 528 5.19 -3.32 44.56
CA LYS A 528 5.57 -4.24 45.64
C LYS A 528 4.85 -5.57 45.43
N SER A 529 5.61 -6.65 45.42
CA SER A 529 5.06 -8.01 45.48
C SER A 529 4.29 -8.15 46.79
N ALA A 530 3.09 -8.73 46.75
CA ALA A 530 2.31 -8.98 47.96
C ALA A 530 3.12 -9.93 48.85
N GLU A 531 3.49 -9.49 50.06
CA GLU A 531 4.15 -10.33 51.06
C GLU A 531 3.20 -11.46 51.48
N THR A 532 3.23 -12.55 50.73
CA THR A 532 2.88 -13.88 51.20
C THR A 532 3.85 -14.84 50.56
N GLY A 533 4.57 -15.60 51.38
CA GLY A 533 5.24 -16.82 50.95
C GLY A 533 4.21 -17.89 50.56
N GLY A 534 3.33 -17.57 49.62
CA GLY A 534 2.61 -18.57 48.86
C GLY A 534 3.53 -19.01 47.75
N LYS A 535 3.97 -20.26 47.76
CA LYS A 535 4.19 -20.95 46.49
C LYS A 535 2.92 -20.68 45.67
N GLU A 536 3.01 -19.92 44.58
CA GLU A 536 2.02 -20.08 43.52
C GLU A 536 2.10 -21.57 43.16
N THR A 537 1.13 -22.36 43.61
CA THR A 537 0.89 -23.67 43.04
C THR A 537 0.48 -23.40 41.61
N HIS A 538 1.45 -23.49 40.70
CA HIS A 538 1.16 -23.52 39.28
C HIS A 538 0.29 -24.75 39.04
N HIS A 539 -1.02 -24.57 38.90
CA HIS A 539 -1.93 -25.64 38.51
C HIS A 539 -1.77 -25.84 37.00
N SER A 540 -0.99 -26.85 36.62
CA SER A 540 -0.97 -27.36 35.25
C SER A 540 -2.19 -28.25 35.06
N CYS A 541 -2.91 -28.08 33.97
CA CYS A 541 -4.02 -28.97 33.65
C CYS A 541 -3.51 -30.39 33.45
N ASP A 542 -3.95 -31.37 34.25
CA ASP A 542 -3.46 -32.75 34.16
C ASP A 542 -3.82 -33.43 32.82
N GLY A 543 -4.85 -32.92 32.14
CA GLY A 543 -5.28 -33.42 30.82
C GLY A 543 -4.46 -32.91 29.64
N CYS A 544 -3.86 -31.72 29.71
CA CYS A 544 -3.19 -31.10 28.55
C CYS A 544 -1.86 -30.40 28.85
N GLY A 545 -1.43 -30.36 30.12
CA GLY A 545 -0.18 -29.76 30.58
C GLY A 545 -0.12 -28.24 30.49
N VAL A 546 -1.21 -27.57 30.09
CA VAL A 546 -1.26 -26.11 29.98
C VAL A 546 -1.39 -25.47 31.36
N PHE A 547 -0.62 -24.42 31.59
CA PHE A 547 -0.72 -23.62 32.82
C PHE A 547 -2.03 -22.83 32.87
N MET A 548 -2.74 -22.95 33.98
CA MET A 548 -4.02 -22.29 34.21
C MET A 548 -3.81 -21.06 35.08
N HIS A 549 -4.33 -19.90 34.64
CA HIS A 549 -4.09 -18.60 35.30
C HIS A 549 -5.37 -17.83 35.67
N ASP A 550 -6.53 -18.35 35.27
CA ASP A 550 -7.85 -17.78 35.59
C ASP A 550 -8.70 -18.88 36.25
N ILE A 551 -9.88 -19.23 35.73
CA ILE A 551 -10.73 -20.30 36.29
C ILE A 551 -10.17 -21.69 35.94
N TRP A 552 -9.94 -22.53 36.95
CA TRP A 552 -9.65 -23.97 36.78
C TRP A 552 -10.66 -24.83 37.53
N HIS A 553 -10.71 -26.12 37.21
CA HIS A 553 -11.66 -27.06 37.79
C HIS A 553 -10.90 -28.09 38.60
N LYS A 554 -11.09 -28.09 39.92
CA LYS A 554 -10.42 -29.02 40.83
C LYS A 554 -11.29 -30.26 41.06
N CYS A 555 -10.69 -31.46 40.98
CA CYS A 555 -11.41 -32.69 41.30
C CYS A 555 -11.81 -32.70 42.79
N THR A 556 -13.06 -33.04 43.08
CA THR A 556 -13.54 -33.07 44.48
C THR A 556 -13.18 -34.35 45.23
N VAL A 557 -12.56 -35.31 44.53
CA VAL A 557 -12.16 -36.63 45.06
C VAL A 557 -10.63 -36.78 45.09
N CYS A 558 -9.92 -36.30 44.07
CA CYS A 558 -8.46 -36.34 43.98
C CYS A 558 -7.84 -35.02 44.44
N GLU A 559 -6.93 -35.07 45.41
CA GLU A 559 -6.39 -33.88 46.08
C GLU A 559 -5.53 -32.98 45.18
N ASP A 560 -4.89 -33.58 44.17
CA ASP A 560 -3.91 -32.94 43.27
C ASP A 560 -4.26 -33.16 41.77
N PHE A 561 -5.54 -33.13 41.41
CA PHE A 561 -5.96 -33.29 39.99
C PHE A 561 -6.85 -32.13 39.54
N ASP A 562 -6.36 -31.36 38.56
CA ASP A 562 -6.95 -30.12 38.08
C ASP A 562 -7.11 -30.10 36.54
N TYR A 563 -8.26 -29.60 36.08
CA TYR A 563 -8.56 -29.44 34.66
C TYR A 563 -8.80 -28.00 34.25
N CYS A 564 -8.36 -27.67 33.03
CA CYS A 564 -8.72 -26.41 32.39
C CYS A 564 -10.17 -26.47 31.91
N ARG A 565 -10.72 -25.29 31.60
CA ARG A 565 -12.09 -25.15 31.08
C ARG A 565 -12.40 -26.01 29.86
N LYS A 566 -11.39 -26.41 29.09
CA LYS A 566 -11.57 -27.32 27.94
C LYS A 566 -11.56 -28.79 28.36
N CYS A 567 -10.62 -29.20 29.19
CA CYS A 567 -10.47 -30.61 29.59
C CYS A 567 -11.57 -31.08 30.55
N VAL A 568 -12.17 -30.17 31.33
CA VAL A 568 -13.29 -30.53 32.22
C VAL A 568 -14.55 -30.98 31.48
N ILE A 569 -14.70 -30.61 30.20
CA ILE A 569 -15.87 -30.99 29.38
C ILE A 569 -15.91 -32.50 29.17
N ASP A 570 -14.74 -33.13 29.04
CA ASP A 570 -14.59 -34.58 28.81
C ASP A 570 -14.23 -35.32 30.11
N ALA A 571 -14.52 -34.72 31.28
CA ALA A 571 -14.10 -35.24 32.58
C ALA A 571 -14.69 -36.61 32.91
N GLU A 572 -15.92 -36.90 32.48
CA GLU A 572 -16.58 -38.20 32.71
C GLU A 572 -15.84 -39.35 32.00
N GLU A 573 -15.27 -39.11 30.82
CA GLU A 573 -14.53 -40.12 30.06
C GLU A 573 -13.05 -40.22 30.47
N THR A 574 -12.45 -39.10 30.88
CA THR A 574 -11.00 -39.00 31.08
C THR A 574 -10.55 -39.13 32.54
N HIS A 575 -11.42 -38.80 33.51
CA HIS A 575 -11.09 -38.84 34.94
C HIS A 575 -12.23 -39.36 35.84
N ASN A 576 -13.46 -39.49 35.32
CA ASN A 576 -14.67 -40.08 35.95
C ASN A 576 -14.95 -39.66 37.41
N HIS A 577 -14.61 -38.42 37.77
CA HIS A 577 -14.88 -37.80 39.06
C HIS A 577 -15.53 -36.42 38.88
N PRO A 578 -16.31 -35.94 39.86
CA PRO A 578 -16.86 -34.59 39.83
C PRO A 578 -15.79 -33.52 40.07
N PHE A 579 -16.00 -32.34 39.48
CA PHE A 579 -15.10 -31.20 39.56
C PHE A 579 -15.82 -29.93 40.05
N GLU A 580 -15.11 -29.10 40.79
CA GLU A 580 -15.57 -27.80 41.29
C GLU A 580 -14.76 -26.66 40.65
N ALA A 581 -15.41 -25.57 40.27
CA ALA A 581 -14.75 -24.42 39.64
C ALA A 581 -14.08 -23.53 40.70
N MET A 582 -12.79 -23.28 40.52
CA MET A 582 -11.95 -22.41 41.34
C MET A 582 -11.60 -21.15 40.55
N THR A 583 -11.62 -19.98 41.21
CA THR A 583 -11.37 -18.66 40.60
C THR A 583 -10.07 -18.03 41.08
#